data_AF-A0A962RB98-F1
#
_entry.id   AF-A0A962RB98-F1
#
_cell.length_a   1.000
_cell.length_b   1.000
_cell.length_c   1.000
_cell.angle_alpha   90.00
_cell.angle_beta   90.00
_cell.angle_gamma   90.00
#
_symmetry.space_group_name_H-M   'P 1'
#
loop_
_entity.id
_entity.type
_entity.pdbx_description
1 polymer ?
#
loop_
_entity_poly.entity_id
_entity_poly.type
_entity_poly.pdbx_seq_one_letter_code
_entity_poly.pdbx_strand_id
1 'polypeptide(L)' 'RIALVSNAIHLPRAAEAFERMGMVVYPAPTDIASDADPNSRWSDYLLPSSGALSATTMGLHEILGRVWYRLRYY' A
#
# COMPACT_ATOMS: atom_id res chain seq x y z
N ARG A 1 -3.85 22.86 -1.25
CA ARG A 1 -2.65 22.00 -1.07
C ARG A 1 -2.77 21.35 0.29
N ILE A 2 -2.61 20.03 0.38
CA ILE A 2 -2.76 19.27 1.62
C ILE A 2 -1.59 18.28 1.80
N ALA A 3 -1.23 17.99 3.05
CA ALA A 3 -0.44 16.81 3.38
C ALA A 3 -1.40 15.67 3.72
N LEU A 4 -1.34 14.57 2.98
CA LEU A 4 -2.21 13.40 3.20
C LEU A 4 -1.45 12.37 4.04
N VAL A 5 -1.73 12.36 5.34
CA VAL A 5 -1.12 11.45 6.31
C VAL A 5 -1.96 10.19 6.42
N SER A 6 -1.40 9.04 6.05
CA SER A 6 -2.07 7.75 6.12
C SER A 6 -1.06 6.60 5.98
N ASN A 7 -1.49 5.37 6.27
CA ASN A 7 -0.69 4.16 6.09
C ASN A 7 -0.18 4.05 4.64
N ALA A 8 1.12 3.80 4.50
CA ALA A 8 1.87 3.77 3.25
C ALA A 8 1.28 2.82 2.20
N ILE A 9 0.70 1.70 2.62
CA ILE A 9 0.22 0.64 1.71
C ILE A 9 -0.89 1.14 0.80
N HIS A 10 -1.87 1.87 1.34
CA HIS A 10 -3.04 2.34 0.58
C HIS A 10 -3.03 3.85 0.29
N LEU A 11 -2.00 4.56 0.76
CA LEU A 11 -1.83 5.99 0.53
C LEU A 11 -1.83 6.37 -0.96
N PRO A 12 -1.22 5.61 -1.89
CA PRO A 12 -1.26 5.95 -3.31
C PRO A 12 -2.67 6.06 -3.90
N ARG A 13 -3.55 5.07 -3.65
CA ARG A 13 -4.95 5.13 -4.11
C ARG A 13 -5.74 6.22 -3.40
N ALA A 14 -5.46 6.48 -2.13
CA ALA A 14 -6.07 7.61 -1.42
C ALA A 14 -5.63 8.94 -2.06
N ALA A 15 -4.35 9.12 -2.38
CA ALA A 15 -3.85 10.32 -3.04
C ALA A 15 -4.56 10.55 -4.39
N GLU A 16 -4.65 9.52 -5.23
CA GLU A 16 -5.39 9.58 -6.51
C GLU A 16 -6.85 10.03 -6.32
N ALA A 17 -7.53 9.52 -5.29
CA ALA A 17 -8.91 9.90 -4.98
C ALA A 17 -9.02 11.39 -4.59
N PHE A 18 -8.08 11.91 -3.81
CA PHE A 18 -8.07 13.31 -3.39
C PHE A 18 -7.70 14.24 -4.55
N GLU A 19 -6.73 13.85 -5.38
CA GLU A 19 -6.34 14.61 -6.58
C GLU A 19 -7.49 14.76 -7.56
N ARG A 20 -8.30 13.71 -7.74
CA ARG A 20 -9.52 13.75 -8.56
C ARG A 20 -10.57 14.75 -8.07
N MET A 21 -10.56 15.09 -6.79
CA MET A 21 -11.42 16.14 -6.22
C MET A 21 -10.83 17.55 -6.38
N GLY A 22 -9.76 17.71 -7.16
CA GLY A 22 -9.10 18.99 -7.42
C GLY A 22 -8.11 19.41 -6.33
N MET A 23 -7.73 18.51 -5.42
CA MET A 23 -6.75 18.81 -4.38
C MET A 23 -5.33 18.58 -4.88
N VAL A 24 -4.41 19.46 -4.50
CA VAL A 24 -2.97 19.21 -4.66
C VAL A 24 -2.49 18.46 -3.42
N VAL A 25 -2.12 17.18 -3.60
CA VAL A 25 -1.79 16.25 -2.52
C VAL A 25 -0.28 16.10 -2.37
N TYR A 26 0.19 16.19 -1.12
CA TYR A 26 1.54 15.79 -0.72
C TYR A 26 1.41 14.53 0.15
N PRO A 27 1.76 13.34 -0.36
CA PRO A 27 1.66 12.11 0.42
C PRO A 27 2.65 12.12 1.59
N ALA A 28 2.15 11.78 2.78
CA ALA A 28 2.90 11.67 4.02
C ALA A 28 2.69 10.27 4.63
N PRO A 29 3.44 9.25 4.16
CA PRO A 29 3.24 7.86 4.57
C PRO A 29 3.56 7.61 6.04
N THR A 30 2.72 6.80 6.70
CA THR A 30 2.96 6.18 8.01
C THR A 30 3.09 4.66 7.85
N ASP A 31 3.62 3.95 8.85
CA ASP A 31 3.81 2.49 8.79
C ASP A 31 4.56 2.01 7.54
N ILE A 32 5.69 2.66 7.24
CA ILE A 32 6.57 2.18 6.16
C ILE A 32 7.11 0.82 6.61
N ALA A 33 6.65 -0.24 5.96
CA ALA A 33 7.10 -1.60 6.25
C ALA A 33 8.62 -1.70 6.04
N SER A 34 9.34 -2.06 7.10
CA SER A 34 10.75 -2.39 7.08
C SER A 34 10.87 -3.91 7.18
N ASP A 35 10.75 -4.58 6.04
CA ASP A 35 10.56 -6.05 5.99
C ASP A 35 11.86 -6.87 5.93
N ALA A 36 13.02 -6.24 5.81
CA ALA A 36 14.28 -6.98 5.75
C ALA A 36 14.87 -7.13 7.15
N ASP A 37 14.63 -8.27 7.80
CA ASP A 37 15.50 -8.70 8.90
C ASP A 37 16.90 -8.95 8.31
N PRO A 38 17.93 -8.19 8.72
CA PRO A 38 19.27 -8.31 8.19
C PRO A 38 19.91 -9.69 8.43
N ASN A 39 19.32 -10.53 9.30
CA ASN A 39 19.80 -11.89 9.57
C ASN A 39 19.07 -12.97 8.76
N SER A 40 18.02 -12.62 8.01
CA SER A 40 17.25 -13.60 7.23
C SER A 40 18.07 -14.18 6.09
N ARG A 41 18.11 -15.51 5.97
CA ARG A 41 18.74 -16.21 4.85
C ARG A 41 17.74 -16.38 3.72
N TRP A 42 18.23 -16.48 2.49
CA TRP A 42 17.36 -16.69 1.32
C TRP A 42 16.44 -17.94 1.45
N SER A 43 16.88 -18.95 2.18
CA SER A 43 16.10 -20.17 2.46
C SER A 43 14.88 -19.92 3.34
N ASP A 44 14.91 -18.91 4.19
CA ASP A 44 13.86 -18.63 5.19
C ASP A 44 12.61 -18.06 4.50
N TYR A 45 12.77 -17.44 3.33
CA TYR A 45 11.68 -16.95 2.48
C TYR A 45 10.91 -18.05 1.75
N LEU A 46 11.41 -19.30 1.73
CA LEU A 46 10.72 -20.44 1.13
C LEU A 46 9.71 -21.09 2.09
N LEU A 47 9.79 -20.75 3.38
CA LEU A 47 8.89 -21.29 4.39
C LEU A 47 7.60 -20.45 4.47
N PRO A 48 6.44 -21.08 4.71
CA PRO A 48 5.20 -20.35 4.90
C PRO A 48 5.29 -19.45 6.15
N SER A 49 4.94 -18.17 5.98
CA SER A 49 4.93 -17.17 7.04
C SER A 49 3.57 -16.48 7.10
N SER A 50 3.01 -16.34 8.30
CA SER A 50 1.77 -15.58 8.52
C SER A 50 1.93 -14.12 8.13
N GLY A 51 3.12 -13.54 8.34
CA GLY A 51 3.47 -12.19 7.89
C GLY A 51 3.47 -12.08 6.37
N ALA A 52 4.08 -13.03 5.66
CA ALA A 52 4.09 -13.06 4.20
C ALA A 52 2.68 -13.21 3.60
N LEU A 53 1.83 -14.05 4.22
CA LEU A 53 0.43 -14.20 3.81
C LEU A 53 -0.38 -12.92 4.04
N SER A 54 -0.16 -12.24 5.17
CA SER A 54 -0.79 -10.96 5.48
C SER A 54 -0.35 -9.88 4.48
N ALA A 55 0.96 -9.75 4.21
CA ALA A 55 1.50 -8.83 3.21
C ALA A 55 0.91 -9.08 1.82
N THR A 56 0.84 -10.35 1.41
CA THR A 56 0.22 -10.74 0.13
C THR A 56 -1.26 -10.35 0.10
N THR A 57 -1.99 -10.59 1.18
CA THR A 57 -3.41 -10.23 1.30
C THR A 57 -3.62 -8.72 1.21
N MET A 58 -2.79 -7.92 1.89
CA MET A 58 -2.82 -6.46 1.81
C MET A 58 -2.50 -5.96 0.39
N GLY A 59 -1.49 -6.52 -0.26
CA GLY A 59 -1.15 -6.19 -1.64
C GLY A 59 -2.28 -6.50 -2.62
N LEU A 60 -2.90 -7.68 -2.50
CA LEU A 60 -4.06 -8.05 -3.30
C LEU A 60 -5.25 -7.14 -3.05
N HIS A 61 -5.52 -6.78 -1.79
CA HIS A 61 -6.59 -5.85 -1.44
C HIS A 61 -6.41 -4.50 -2.14
N GLU A 62 -5.19 -3.98 -2.18
CA GLU A 62 -4.89 -2.70 -2.82
C GLU A 62 -4.96 -2.77 -4.34
N ILE A 63 -4.49 -3.87 -4.96
CA ILE A 63 -4.67 -4.11 -6.40
C ILE A 63 -6.16 -4.12 -6.75
N LEU A 64 -6.98 -4.88 -6.01
CA LEU A 64 -8.42 -4.93 -6.22
C LEU A 64 -9.07 -3.56 -6.01
N GLY A 65 -8.64 -2.81 -4.99
CA GLY A 65 -9.10 -1.46 -4.72
C GLY A 65 -8.84 -0.52 -5.90
N ARG A 66 -7.65 -0.59 -6.52
CA ARG A 66 -7.31 0.19 -7.72
C ARG A 66 -8.12 -0.22 -8.94
N VAL A 67 -8.28 -1.52 -9.18
CA VAL A 67 -9.13 -2.03 -10.27
C VAL A 67 -10.57 -1.54 -10.11
N TRP A 68 -11.12 -1.60 -8.90
CA TRP A 68 -12.46 -1.09 -8.61
C TRP A 68 -12.59 0.40 -8.88
N TYR A 69 -11.61 1.20 -8.44
CA TYR A 69 -11.61 2.64 -8.70
C TYR A 69 -11.56 2.94 -10.20
N ARG A 70 -10.80 2.15 -10.95
CA ARG A 70 -10.74 2.22 -12.41
C ARG A 70 -12.06 1.86 -13.08
N LEU A 71 -12.79 0.88 -12.58
CA LEU A 71 -14.08 0.49 -13.18
C LEU A 71 -15.23 1.43 -12.82
N ARG A 72 -15.21 2.01 -11.62
CA ARG A 72 -16.33 2.82 -11.11
C ARG A 72 -16.21 4.31 -11.40
N TYR A 73 -14.98 4.81 -11.46
CA TYR A 73 -14.70 6.25 -11.51
C TYR A 73 -13.83 6.68 -12.70
N TYR A 74 -13.34 5.77 -13.54
CA TYR A 74 -12.81 6.09 -14.88
C TYR A 74 -13.82 5.61 -15.92
#